data_AF-A0A075FUQ8-F1
#
_entry.id   AF-A0A075FUQ8-F1
#
_cell.length_a   1.000
_cell.length_b   1.000
_cell.length_c   1.000
_cell.angle_alpha   90.00
_cell.angle_beta   90.00
_cell.angle_gamma   90.00
#
_symmetry.space_group_name_H-M   'P 1'
#
loop_
_entity.id
_entity.type
_entity.pdbx_description
1 polymer ?
#
loop_
_entity_poly.entity_id
_entity_poly.type
_entity_poly.pdbx_seq_one_letter_code
_entity_poly.pdbx_strand_id
1 'polypeptide(L)'
;MRLSKNQLQAVEKALFEVARKQKSSSRPVELPIPDFWASVGQLTSFLESELAETVRSEGMTAKAQMHTRRLGNVRTLVTDLTRIRLNAFTQHAVLVNLMRGGGAEAAAAVQHLSVIDWERHDPSERAYYQSLGHLVDKYKHDVAWKQLVNGNNGGNGHGLPFASPGPNASLSEFSEPAVATPEVATMPAVEPSPTAPPTAAPASDSHDSWEDPDFDEEDRIRAMDAFPDRATGVDPHPPTEISVVETLGGDLMRIRILQDLSDPIIGEDGSEMNLAEGDVESCPSLIAETLIAAGLAVAAPL
;
A
#
# COMPACT_ATOMS: atom_id res chain seq x y z
N MET A 1 3.31 4.75 33.89
CA MET A 1 3.73 4.07 35.14
C MET A 1 4.44 2.76 34.79
N ARG A 2 5.29 2.21 35.67
CA ARG A 2 5.95 0.91 35.45
C ARG A 2 4.98 -0.24 35.72
N LEU A 3 4.82 -1.15 34.77
CA LEU A 3 3.95 -2.32 34.88
C LEU A 3 4.56 -3.41 35.77
N SER A 4 3.70 -4.12 36.52
CA SER A 4 4.06 -5.32 37.29
C SER A 4 4.17 -6.56 36.40
N LYS A 5 4.87 -7.61 36.85
CA LYS A 5 5.07 -8.85 36.06
C LYS A 5 3.76 -9.49 35.57
N ASN A 6 2.72 -9.48 36.40
CA ASN A 6 1.40 -9.99 36.02
C ASN A 6 0.72 -9.12 34.95
N GLN A 7 0.89 -7.79 35.01
CA GLN A 7 0.40 -6.89 33.97
C GLN A 7 1.17 -7.07 32.66
N LEU A 8 2.49 -7.29 32.71
CA LEU A 8 3.30 -7.57 31.52
C LEU A 8 2.87 -8.86 30.81
N GLN A 9 2.53 -9.91 31.55
CA GLN A 9 1.92 -11.14 30.98
C GLN A 9 0.54 -10.87 30.35
N ALA A 10 -0.27 -9.98 30.94
CA ALA A 10 -1.54 -9.59 30.35
C ALA A 10 -1.36 -8.77 29.05
N VAL A 11 -0.36 -7.88 29.00
CA VAL A 11 0.02 -7.12 27.80
C VAL A 11 0.53 -8.05 26.70
N GLU A 12 1.36 -9.03 27.02
CA GLU A 12 1.83 -10.05 26.08
C GLU A 12 0.64 -10.81 25.48
N LYS A 13 -0.26 -11.35 26.32
CA LYS A 13 -1.49 -12.01 25.85
C LYS A 13 -2.34 -11.10 24.97
N ALA A 14 -2.50 -9.83 25.34
CA ALA A 14 -3.24 -8.84 24.56
C ALA A 14 -2.61 -8.59 23.19
N LEU A 15 -1.28 -8.52 23.09
CA LEU A 15 -0.56 -8.40 21.82
C LEU A 15 -0.86 -9.58 20.88
N PHE A 16 -0.75 -10.82 21.38
CA PHE A 16 -1.11 -12.02 20.59
C PHE A 16 -2.58 -12.00 20.14
N GLU A 17 -3.51 -11.59 21.02
CA GLU A 17 -4.94 -11.55 20.71
C GLU A 17 -5.28 -10.48 19.65
N VAL A 18 -4.69 -9.28 19.74
CA VAL A 18 -4.87 -8.20 18.76
C VAL A 18 -4.24 -8.58 17.42
N ALA A 19 -3.01 -9.13 17.42
CA ALA A 19 -2.36 -9.62 16.20
C ALA A 19 -3.21 -10.65 15.46
N ARG A 20 -3.78 -11.62 16.20
CA ARG A 20 -4.70 -12.62 15.61
C ARG A 20 -5.96 -11.99 15.03
N LYS A 21 -6.65 -11.11 15.78
CA LYS A 21 -7.87 -10.43 15.30
C LYS A 21 -7.59 -9.55 14.08
N GLN A 22 -6.47 -8.85 14.08
CA GLN A 22 -6.07 -7.95 13.00
C GLN A 22 -5.70 -8.71 11.72
N LYS A 23 -5.03 -9.88 11.80
CA LYS A 23 -4.74 -10.74 10.62
C LYS A 23 -6.03 -11.16 9.89
N SER A 24 -7.14 -11.33 10.62
CA SER A 24 -8.47 -11.65 10.05
C SER A 24 -9.34 -10.44 9.70
N SER A 25 -8.86 -9.19 9.84
CA SER A 25 -9.67 -7.98 9.69
C SER A 25 -9.03 -6.97 8.74
N SER A 26 -9.76 -6.59 7.68
CA SER A 26 -9.41 -5.47 6.80
C SER A 26 -9.63 -4.09 7.44
N ARG A 27 -10.32 -4.01 8.59
CA ARG A 27 -10.49 -2.79 9.38
C ARG A 27 -9.53 -2.76 10.57
N PRO A 28 -9.05 -1.58 11.01
CA PRO A 28 -8.31 -1.45 12.25
C PRO A 28 -9.10 -2.03 13.43
N VAL A 29 -8.47 -2.95 14.18
CA VAL A 29 -9.07 -3.58 15.36
C VAL A 29 -8.81 -2.71 16.59
N GLU A 30 -9.81 -2.52 17.43
CA GLU A 30 -9.69 -1.78 18.70
C GLU A 30 -8.59 -2.35 19.61
N LEU A 31 -7.85 -1.45 20.28
CA LEU A 31 -6.85 -1.82 21.27
C LEU A 31 -7.55 -2.19 22.60
N PRO A 32 -7.14 -3.28 23.27
CA PRO A 32 -7.83 -3.83 24.45
C PRO A 32 -7.49 -3.10 25.75
N ILE A 33 -6.45 -2.25 25.74
CA ILE A 33 -5.96 -1.47 26.87
C ILE A 33 -5.53 -0.08 26.39
N PRO A 34 -5.66 0.97 27.25
CA PRO A 34 -5.02 2.26 26.98
C PRO A 34 -3.50 2.13 27.00
N ASP A 35 -2.80 3.09 26.38
CA ASP A 35 -1.33 3.13 26.29
C ASP A 35 -0.71 1.80 25.81
N PHE A 36 -1.40 1.10 24.88
CA PHE A 36 -1.02 -0.25 24.44
C PHE A 36 0.43 -0.33 23.95
N TRP A 37 0.83 0.57 23.04
CA TRP A 37 2.19 0.56 22.49
C TRP A 37 3.26 0.91 23.54
N ALA A 38 2.99 1.84 24.45
CA ALA A 38 3.88 2.13 25.58
C ALA A 38 3.98 0.94 26.56
N SER A 39 2.89 0.20 26.74
CA SER A 39 2.85 -1.02 27.56
C SER A 39 3.62 -2.17 26.91
N VAL A 40 3.52 -2.33 25.59
CA VAL A 40 4.31 -3.26 24.79
C VAL A 40 5.80 -2.89 24.82
N GLY A 41 6.14 -1.60 24.75
CA GLY A 41 7.52 -1.14 24.93
C GLY A 41 8.11 -1.53 26.29
N GLN A 42 7.33 -1.38 27.38
CA GLN A 42 7.72 -1.86 28.71
C GLN A 42 7.91 -3.38 28.79
N LEU A 43 7.07 -4.16 28.08
CA LEU A 43 7.25 -5.61 27.95
C LEU A 43 8.56 -5.96 27.24
N THR A 44 8.86 -5.33 26.11
CA THR A 44 10.10 -5.57 25.36
C THR A 44 11.33 -5.26 26.21
N SER A 45 11.39 -4.09 26.86
CA SER A 45 12.50 -3.73 27.75
C SER A 45 12.60 -4.63 28.99
N PHE A 46 11.48 -5.14 29.50
CA PHE A 46 11.49 -6.12 30.59
C PHE A 46 12.11 -7.45 30.13
N LEU A 47 11.71 -7.97 28.96
CA LEU A 47 12.25 -9.21 28.40
C LEU A 47 13.74 -9.09 28.05
N GLU A 48 14.16 -7.94 27.52
CA GLU A 48 15.58 -7.60 27.34
C GLU A 48 16.35 -7.63 28.66
N SER A 49 15.77 -7.10 29.74
CA SER A 49 16.41 -7.11 31.05
C SER A 49 16.48 -8.52 31.68
N GLU A 50 15.42 -9.34 31.59
CA GLU A 50 15.45 -10.75 32.07
C GLU A 50 16.48 -11.58 31.28
N LEU A 51 16.61 -11.36 29.97
CA LEU A 51 17.61 -12.00 29.13
C LEU A 51 19.03 -11.57 29.53
N ALA A 52 19.29 -10.26 29.61
CA ALA A 52 20.60 -9.73 29.94
C ALA A 52 21.05 -10.08 31.38
N GLU A 53 20.12 -10.18 32.32
CA GLU A 53 20.38 -10.66 33.68
C GLU A 53 20.73 -12.16 33.67
N THR A 54 19.94 -13.00 32.98
CA THR A 54 20.21 -14.44 32.86
C THR A 54 21.57 -14.73 32.20
N VAL A 55 21.90 -14.03 31.12
CA VAL A 55 23.21 -14.17 30.45
C VAL A 55 24.36 -13.73 31.36
N ARG A 56 24.15 -12.74 32.22
CA ARG A 56 25.17 -12.27 33.18
C ARG A 56 25.34 -13.21 34.38
N SER A 57 24.27 -13.82 34.89
CA SER A 57 24.29 -14.67 36.07
C SER A 57 24.64 -16.13 35.78
N GLU A 58 24.17 -16.67 34.65
CA GLU A 58 24.25 -18.09 34.30
C GLU A 58 25.05 -18.35 33.00
N GLY A 59 25.33 -17.32 32.21
CA GLY A 59 25.91 -17.46 30.86
C GLY A 59 24.87 -17.80 29.80
N MET A 60 25.32 -18.20 28.60
CA MET A 60 24.43 -18.55 27.50
C MET A 60 23.85 -19.97 27.65
N THR A 61 22.91 -20.13 28.58
CA THR A 61 22.25 -21.41 28.89
C THR A 61 21.00 -21.65 28.02
N ALA A 62 20.41 -22.84 28.10
CA ALA A 62 19.12 -23.14 27.47
C ALA A 62 18.00 -22.17 27.91
N LYS A 63 18.04 -21.70 29.16
CA LYS A 63 17.13 -20.66 29.67
C LYS A 63 17.35 -19.32 28.97
N ALA A 64 18.60 -18.90 28.77
CA ALA A 64 18.90 -17.70 27.97
C ALA A 64 18.39 -17.85 26.53
N GLN A 65 18.59 -19.01 25.89
CA GLN A 65 18.05 -19.29 24.55
C GLN A 65 16.50 -19.19 24.50
N MET A 66 15.79 -19.69 25.51
CA MET A 66 14.33 -19.52 25.61
C MET A 66 13.91 -18.06 25.76
N HIS A 67 14.64 -17.25 26.55
CA HIS A 67 14.39 -15.81 26.66
C HIS A 67 14.66 -15.08 25.33
N THR A 68 15.74 -15.44 24.61
CA THR A 68 16.05 -14.91 23.27
C THR A 68 14.92 -15.19 22.28
N ARG A 69 14.45 -16.45 22.20
CA ARG A 69 13.32 -16.82 21.32
C ARG A 69 12.05 -16.05 21.67
N ARG A 70 11.65 -16.02 22.94
CA ARG A 70 10.44 -15.27 23.38
C ARG A 70 10.52 -13.78 23.03
N LEU A 71 11.67 -13.13 23.24
CA LEU A 71 11.90 -11.73 22.87
C LEU A 71 11.85 -11.53 21.34
N GLY A 72 12.41 -12.46 20.56
CA GLY A 72 12.29 -12.49 19.10
C GLY A 72 10.83 -12.52 18.65
N ASN A 73 10.04 -13.49 19.14
CA ASN A 73 8.64 -13.66 18.76
C ASN A 73 7.79 -12.42 19.11
N VAL A 74 8.01 -11.80 20.27
CA VAL A 74 7.35 -10.54 20.64
C VAL A 74 7.71 -9.42 19.67
N ARG A 75 9.00 -9.25 19.31
CA ARG A 75 9.43 -8.22 18.35
C ARG A 75 8.85 -8.44 16.95
N THR A 76 8.83 -9.68 16.45
CA THR A 76 8.22 -10.04 15.16
C THR A 76 6.73 -9.68 15.16
N LEU A 77 5.99 -10.06 16.21
CA LEU A 77 4.56 -9.74 16.34
C LEU A 77 4.28 -8.24 16.41
N VAL A 78 5.14 -7.45 17.04
CA VAL A 78 5.02 -5.97 17.05
C VAL A 78 5.18 -5.42 15.63
N THR A 79 6.20 -5.87 14.89
CA THR A 79 6.42 -5.45 13.49
C THR A 79 5.26 -5.85 12.58
N ASP A 80 4.82 -7.11 12.64
CA ASP A 80 3.72 -7.63 11.82
C ASP A 80 2.39 -6.95 12.16
N LEU A 81 2.06 -6.78 13.45
CA LEU A 81 0.85 -6.07 13.87
C LEU A 81 0.87 -4.63 13.38
N THR A 82 2.00 -3.92 13.53
CA THR A 82 2.16 -2.55 13.05
C THR A 82 1.92 -2.47 11.53
N ARG A 83 2.57 -3.35 10.75
CA ARG A 83 2.39 -3.42 9.28
C ARG A 83 0.93 -3.61 8.89
N ILE A 84 0.24 -4.60 9.48
CA ILE A 84 -1.15 -4.91 9.11
C ILE A 84 -2.10 -3.79 9.55
N ARG A 85 -1.88 -3.18 10.73
CA ARG A 85 -2.67 -2.04 11.21
C ARG A 85 -2.55 -0.81 10.32
N LEU A 86 -1.33 -0.41 9.97
CA LEU A 86 -1.10 0.75 9.08
C LEU A 86 -1.74 0.51 7.70
N ASN A 87 -1.68 -0.70 7.18
CA ASN A 87 -2.37 -1.08 5.93
C ASN A 87 -3.90 -0.97 6.08
N ALA A 88 -4.49 -1.52 7.15
CA ALA A 88 -5.93 -1.41 7.41
C ALA A 88 -6.40 0.05 7.59
N PHE A 89 -5.63 0.88 8.30
CA PHE A 89 -5.88 2.32 8.38
C PHE A 89 -5.80 2.99 7.00
N THR A 90 -4.83 2.57 6.18
CA THR A 90 -4.64 3.13 4.83
C THR A 90 -5.84 2.83 3.93
N GLN A 91 -6.24 1.57 3.83
CA GLN A 91 -7.41 1.13 3.07
C GLN A 91 -8.67 1.89 3.54
N HIS A 92 -8.87 2.00 4.85
CA HIS A 92 -10.01 2.71 5.42
C HIS A 92 -10.03 4.21 5.07
N ALA A 93 -8.91 4.91 5.27
CA ALA A 93 -8.84 6.35 5.03
C ALA A 93 -9.02 6.70 3.55
N VAL A 94 -8.37 5.94 2.65
CA VAL A 94 -8.49 6.13 1.20
C VAL A 94 -9.95 5.92 0.77
N LEU A 95 -10.57 4.82 1.18
CA LEU A 95 -11.97 4.52 0.85
C LEU A 95 -12.92 5.61 1.35
N VAL A 96 -12.84 6.01 2.63
CA VAL A 96 -13.72 7.04 3.21
C VAL A 96 -13.53 8.41 2.52
N ASN A 97 -12.30 8.80 2.19
CA ASN A 97 -12.03 10.12 1.58
C ASN A 97 -12.41 10.18 0.10
N LEU A 98 -12.31 9.08 -0.66
CA LEU A 98 -12.83 8.99 -2.02
C LEU A 98 -14.38 9.02 -2.00
N MET A 99 -15.00 8.18 -1.18
CA MET A 99 -16.47 8.08 -1.11
C MET A 99 -17.14 9.39 -0.64
N ARG A 100 -16.48 10.18 0.23
CA ARG A 100 -16.95 11.53 0.64
C ARG A 100 -17.09 12.52 -0.53
N GLY A 101 -16.41 12.30 -1.65
CA GLY A 101 -16.46 13.18 -2.82
C GLY A 101 -17.37 12.70 -3.96
N GLY A 102 -17.79 11.43 -3.98
CA GLY A 102 -18.39 10.75 -5.15
C GLY A 102 -19.89 11.00 -5.36
N GLY A 103 -20.41 12.17 -4.96
CA GLY A 103 -21.84 12.47 -5.02
C GLY A 103 -22.67 11.90 -3.86
N ALA A 104 -24.00 12.07 -3.93
CA ALA A 104 -24.91 11.82 -2.82
C ALA A 104 -25.00 10.33 -2.41
N GLU A 105 -24.95 9.42 -3.38
CA GLU A 105 -25.01 7.97 -3.14
C GLU A 105 -23.74 7.45 -2.46
N ALA A 106 -22.56 7.87 -2.94
CA ALA A 106 -21.29 7.56 -2.29
C ALA A 106 -21.21 8.14 -0.87
N ALA A 107 -21.71 9.36 -0.66
CA ALA A 107 -21.80 9.99 0.65
C ALA A 107 -22.75 9.25 1.62
N ALA A 108 -23.84 8.64 1.12
CA ALA A 108 -24.69 7.75 1.92
C ALA A 108 -23.95 6.45 2.29
N ALA A 109 -23.22 5.85 1.36
CA ALA A 109 -22.39 4.68 1.64
C ALA A 109 -21.27 4.93 2.68
N VAL A 110 -20.74 6.16 2.78
CA VAL A 110 -19.84 6.56 3.90
C VAL A 110 -20.50 6.39 5.27
N GLN A 111 -21.82 6.57 5.39
CA GLN A 111 -22.53 6.41 6.68
C GLN A 111 -22.60 4.94 7.12
N HIS A 112 -22.43 3.99 6.20
CA HIS A 112 -22.34 2.55 6.48
C HIS A 112 -20.89 2.07 6.74
N LEU A 113 -19.88 2.92 6.51
CA LEU A 113 -18.53 2.69 7.01
C LEU A 113 -18.47 3.03 8.50
N SER A 114 -17.99 2.08 9.30
CA SER A 114 -17.91 2.23 10.76
C SER A 114 -16.99 3.38 11.14
N VAL A 115 -17.50 4.35 11.90
CA VAL A 115 -16.67 5.38 12.52
C VAL A 115 -15.63 4.71 13.43
N ILE A 116 -14.37 5.11 13.30
CA ILE A 116 -13.29 4.62 14.18
C ILE A 116 -13.47 5.25 15.57
N ASP A 117 -13.60 4.42 16.61
CA ASP A 117 -13.55 4.86 18.01
C ASP A 117 -12.11 5.21 18.38
N TRP A 118 -11.80 6.51 18.40
CA TRP A 118 -10.45 7.00 18.70
C TRP A 118 -10.06 6.88 20.17
N GLU A 119 -10.99 6.63 21.11
CA GLU A 119 -10.67 6.36 22.51
C GLU A 119 -10.06 4.96 22.70
N ARG A 120 -10.16 4.10 21.67
CA ARG A 120 -9.66 2.72 21.64
C ARG A 120 -8.47 2.53 20.69
N HIS A 121 -7.84 3.61 20.30
CA HIS A 121 -6.74 3.65 19.35
C HIS A 121 -5.62 4.56 19.85
N ASP A 122 -4.40 4.39 19.34
CA ASP A 122 -3.28 5.20 19.80
C ASP A 122 -3.35 6.64 19.20
N PRO A 123 -3.00 7.70 19.96
CA PRO A 123 -2.92 9.05 19.42
C PRO A 123 -2.01 9.19 18.18
N SER A 124 -0.96 8.38 18.10
CA SER A 124 -0.03 8.34 16.95
C SER A 124 -0.66 7.70 15.72
N GLU A 125 -1.46 6.63 15.91
CA GLU A 125 -2.26 6.01 14.84
C GLU A 125 -3.31 6.98 14.31
N ARG A 126 -3.94 7.77 15.20
CA ARG A 126 -4.86 8.84 14.81
C ARG A 126 -4.17 9.94 13.99
N ALA A 127 -2.98 10.39 14.40
CA ALA A 127 -2.21 11.39 13.67
C ALA A 127 -1.82 10.89 12.26
N TYR A 128 -1.38 9.63 12.15
CA TYR A 128 -1.12 8.96 10.88
C TYR A 128 -2.37 8.89 9.98
N TYR A 129 -3.52 8.49 10.54
CA TYR A 129 -4.77 8.43 9.79
C TYR A 129 -5.22 9.80 9.28
N GLN A 130 -5.05 10.85 10.09
CA GLN A 130 -5.36 12.23 9.72
C GLN A 130 -4.45 12.75 8.59
N SER A 131 -3.13 12.48 8.65
CA SER A 131 -2.20 12.90 7.60
C SER A 131 -2.51 12.23 6.25
N LEU A 132 -2.92 10.96 6.26
CA LEU A 132 -3.35 10.27 5.05
C LEU A 132 -4.63 10.87 4.45
N GLY A 133 -5.55 11.37 5.27
CA GLY A 133 -6.70 12.14 4.77
C GLY A 133 -6.26 13.36 3.95
N HIS A 134 -5.31 14.14 4.46
CA HIS A 134 -4.75 15.29 3.74
C HIS A 134 -4.02 14.88 2.44
N LEU A 135 -3.30 13.76 2.45
CA LEU A 135 -2.60 13.24 1.27
C LEU A 135 -3.58 12.79 0.18
N VAL A 136 -4.66 12.10 0.55
CA VAL A 136 -5.73 11.70 -0.38
C VAL A 136 -6.46 12.91 -0.93
N ASP A 137 -6.73 13.93 -0.11
CA ASP A 137 -7.31 15.18 -0.60
C ASP A 137 -6.35 15.95 -1.51
N LYS A 138 -5.03 16.01 -1.22
CA LYS A 138 -4.04 16.58 -2.15
C LYS A 138 -4.10 15.87 -3.50
N TYR A 139 -3.99 14.54 -3.51
CA TYR A 139 -4.10 13.74 -4.74
C TYR A 139 -5.39 14.03 -5.53
N LYS A 140 -6.55 14.12 -4.84
CA LYS A 140 -7.84 14.45 -5.47
C LYS A 140 -7.87 15.85 -6.11
N HIS A 141 -7.10 16.81 -5.60
CA HIS A 141 -6.95 18.12 -6.24
C HIS A 141 -5.99 18.03 -7.43
N ASP A 142 -4.81 17.42 -7.25
CA ASP A 142 -3.77 17.30 -8.28
C ASP A 142 -4.28 16.64 -9.56
N VAL A 143 -5.13 15.60 -9.45
CA VAL A 143 -5.71 14.90 -10.62
C VAL A 143 -7.10 15.43 -11.04
N ALA A 144 -7.55 16.57 -10.48
CA ALA A 144 -8.88 17.13 -10.68
C ALA A 144 -10.03 16.10 -10.51
N TRP A 145 -9.89 15.17 -9.54
CA TRP A 145 -10.67 13.95 -9.39
C TRP A 145 -12.20 14.16 -9.43
N LYS A 146 -12.69 15.28 -8.88
CA LYS A 146 -14.13 15.63 -8.93
C LYS A 146 -14.65 15.81 -10.37
N GLN A 147 -13.84 16.37 -11.28
CA GLN A 147 -14.21 16.52 -12.68
C GLN A 147 -14.19 15.17 -13.42
N LEU A 148 -13.30 14.27 -13.02
CA LEU A 148 -13.23 12.90 -13.57
C LEU A 148 -14.44 12.06 -13.15
N VAL A 149 -14.89 12.17 -11.89
CA VAL A 149 -15.97 11.34 -11.34
C VAL A 149 -17.37 11.93 -11.59
N ASN A 150 -17.53 13.26 -11.48
CA ASN A 150 -18.83 13.92 -11.67
C ASN A 150 -19.05 14.41 -13.12
N GLY A 151 -18.05 14.26 -13.98
CA GLY A 151 -17.97 14.92 -15.28
C GLY A 151 -17.81 16.44 -15.18
N ASN A 152 -17.51 17.09 -16.30
CA ASN A 152 -17.50 18.56 -16.41
C ASN A 152 -18.94 19.13 -16.46
N ASN A 153 -19.76 18.81 -15.46
CA ASN A 153 -21.19 19.12 -15.42
C ASN A 153 -21.49 20.54 -14.86
N GLY A 154 -20.52 21.47 -14.94
CA GLY A 154 -20.67 22.82 -14.40
C GLY A 154 -19.56 23.80 -14.80
N GLY A 155 -19.68 24.41 -15.99
CA GLY A 155 -19.04 25.70 -16.27
C GLY A 155 -18.39 25.90 -17.65
N ASN A 156 -19.11 26.56 -18.56
CA ASN A 156 -18.60 27.47 -19.59
C ASN A 156 -17.39 27.05 -20.47
N GLY A 157 -17.54 25.96 -21.23
CA GLY A 157 -16.85 25.78 -22.51
C GLY A 157 -17.76 26.21 -23.67
N HIS A 158 -17.50 27.40 -24.24
CA HIS A 158 -18.08 28.01 -25.45
C HIS A 158 -19.15 27.21 -26.23
N GLY A 159 -20.36 27.78 -26.32
CA GLY A 159 -21.49 27.16 -27.01
C GLY A 159 -21.26 26.91 -28.50
N LEU A 160 -20.98 25.66 -28.85
CA LEU A 160 -21.42 25.07 -30.12
C LEU A 160 -22.76 24.37 -29.86
N PRO A 161 -23.80 24.59 -30.68
CA PRO A 161 -25.08 23.91 -30.51
C PRO A 161 -24.95 22.44 -30.94
N PHE A 162 -24.47 21.59 -30.02
CA PHE A 162 -24.63 20.15 -30.18
C PHE A 162 -26.13 19.85 -30.06
N ALA A 163 -26.75 19.46 -31.17
CA ALA A 163 -28.15 19.06 -31.19
C ALA A 163 -28.36 17.93 -30.17
N SER A 164 -29.50 17.95 -29.44
CA SER A 164 -29.85 16.87 -28.52
C SER A 164 -29.62 15.51 -29.18
N PRO A 165 -28.95 14.56 -28.51
CA PRO A 165 -29.00 13.17 -28.94
C PRO A 165 -30.47 12.77 -29.03
N GLY A 166 -30.95 12.49 -30.24
CA GLY A 166 -32.25 11.88 -30.43
C GLY A 166 -32.30 10.53 -29.71
N PRO A 167 -33.50 9.99 -29.41
CA PRO A 167 -33.61 8.69 -28.76
C PRO A 167 -32.83 7.66 -29.57
N ASN A 168 -31.76 7.14 -28.97
CA ASN A 168 -30.86 6.17 -29.60
C ASN A 168 -31.65 4.94 -30.03
N ALA A 169 -31.47 4.56 -31.30
CA ALA A 169 -32.16 3.45 -31.95
C ALA A 169 -32.15 2.19 -31.07
N SER A 170 -33.32 1.58 -30.89
CA SER A 170 -33.43 0.33 -30.14
C SER A 170 -32.79 -0.82 -30.92
N LEU A 171 -32.21 -1.78 -30.19
CA LEU A 171 -31.53 -2.98 -30.74
C LEU A 171 -32.38 -3.79 -31.74
N SER A 172 -33.70 -3.57 -31.77
CA SER A 172 -34.65 -4.13 -32.73
C SER A 172 -34.44 -3.68 -34.18
N GLU A 173 -33.71 -2.59 -34.43
CA GLU A 173 -33.43 -2.10 -35.79
C GLU A 173 -32.32 -2.91 -36.51
N PHE A 174 -31.51 -3.68 -35.77
CA PHE A 174 -30.46 -4.55 -36.32
C PHE A 174 -30.90 -5.99 -36.61
N SER A 175 -32.15 -6.36 -36.31
CA SER A 175 -32.72 -7.65 -36.71
C SER A 175 -33.37 -7.55 -38.09
N GLU A 176 -32.66 -7.96 -39.14
CA GLU A 176 -33.26 -8.20 -40.46
C GLU A 176 -34.41 -9.22 -40.34
N PRO A 177 -35.53 -9.03 -41.06
CA PRO A 177 -36.66 -9.94 -40.99
C PRO A 177 -36.32 -11.25 -41.70
N ALA A 178 -35.94 -12.27 -40.91
CA ALA A 178 -35.82 -13.63 -41.37
C ALA A 178 -37.17 -14.08 -41.97
N VAL A 179 -37.21 -14.24 -43.30
CA VAL A 179 -38.39 -14.70 -44.03
C VAL A 179 -38.73 -16.11 -43.55
N ALA A 180 -39.88 -16.24 -42.90
CA ALA A 180 -40.40 -17.52 -42.48
C ALA A 180 -41.01 -18.27 -43.67
N THR A 181 -40.58 -19.53 -43.88
CA THR A 181 -41.48 -20.63 -44.19
C THR A 181 -40.90 -21.96 -43.71
N PRO A 182 -41.73 -22.94 -43.30
CA PRO A 182 -41.28 -24.15 -42.61
C PRO A 182 -41.19 -25.37 -43.54
N GLU A 183 -40.42 -26.40 -43.14
CA GLU A 183 -40.97 -27.76 -42.95
C GLU A 183 -39.97 -28.72 -42.26
N VAL A 184 -40.48 -29.44 -41.26
CA VAL A 184 -40.31 -30.89 -41.01
C VAL A 184 -39.01 -31.57 -41.46
N ALA A 185 -38.22 -32.09 -40.50
CA ALA A 185 -38.12 -33.54 -40.25
C ALA A 185 -37.12 -33.92 -39.13
N THR A 186 -37.57 -34.86 -38.27
CA THR A 186 -36.78 -35.92 -37.59
C THR A 186 -35.47 -35.61 -36.87
N MET A 187 -35.51 -35.74 -35.53
CA MET A 187 -34.41 -36.38 -34.79
C MET A 187 -34.28 -37.86 -35.21
N PRO A 188 -33.12 -38.50 -34.97
CA PRO A 188 -33.10 -39.43 -33.83
C PRO A 188 -31.82 -39.38 -32.99
N ALA A 189 -31.94 -39.85 -31.76
CA ALA A 189 -30.84 -40.04 -30.81
C ALA A 189 -30.14 -41.39 -30.99
N VAL A 190 -28.85 -41.48 -30.62
CA VAL A 190 -28.18 -42.71 -30.14
C VAL A 190 -27.18 -42.31 -29.04
N GLU A 191 -27.02 -43.17 -28.03
CA GLU A 191 -26.21 -42.99 -26.81
C GLU A 191 -24.75 -43.57 -26.97
N PRO A 192 -24.04 -44.14 -25.96
CA PRO A 192 -22.86 -43.47 -25.41
C PRO A 192 -21.55 -44.31 -25.24
N SER A 193 -20.41 -43.62 -24.97
CA SER A 193 -19.19 -44.18 -24.32
C SER A 193 -18.44 -45.32 -25.07
N PRO A 194 -17.32 -45.89 -24.54
CA PRO A 194 -16.33 -45.43 -23.55
C PRO A 194 -14.88 -45.41 -24.13
N THR A 195 -13.82 -44.99 -23.42
CA THR A 195 -12.86 -45.87 -22.66
C THR A 195 -11.59 -45.05 -22.32
N ALA A 196 -10.79 -45.48 -21.32
CA ALA A 196 -9.81 -44.66 -20.58
C ALA A 196 -8.30 -45.10 -20.78
N PRO A 197 -7.32 -44.69 -19.93
CA PRO A 197 -5.83 -44.71 -20.17
C PRO A 197 -5.18 -46.12 -19.91
N PRO A 198 -3.83 -46.34 -19.87
CA PRO A 198 -2.69 -45.39 -19.76
C PRO A 198 -1.35 -45.75 -20.47
N THR A 199 -0.30 -44.94 -20.24
CA THR A 199 1.11 -45.41 -20.04
C THR A 199 1.96 -44.35 -19.33
N ALA A 200 2.65 -44.76 -18.24
CA ALA A 200 3.75 -44.04 -17.62
C ALA A 200 5.07 -44.77 -17.94
N ALA A 201 6.19 -44.05 -17.99
CA ALA A 201 7.54 -44.61 -18.07
C ALA A 201 8.48 -43.83 -17.13
N PRO A 202 9.46 -44.48 -16.48
CA PRO A 202 10.19 -43.92 -15.35
C PRO A 202 11.49 -43.22 -15.74
N ALA A 203 11.96 -42.28 -14.91
CA ALA A 203 13.28 -41.68 -15.00
C ALA A 203 14.00 -41.74 -13.65
N SER A 204 14.87 -42.77 -13.54
CA SER A 204 16.11 -42.83 -12.74
C SER A 204 16.17 -42.15 -11.36
N ASP A 205 16.31 -42.99 -10.32
CA ASP A 205 16.94 -42.60 -9.05
C ASP A 205 18.38 -42.09 -9.29
N SER A 206 18.57 -40.78 -9.21
CA SER A 206 19.83 -40.19 -8.75
C SER A 206 19.57 -39.66 -7.34
N HIS A 207 19.98 -40.44 -6.34
CA HIS A 207 19.94 -40.03 -4.93
C HIS A 207 21.02 -38.97 -4.70
N ASP A 208 20.73 -37.75 -5.16
CA ASP A 208 21.53 -36.58 -4.88
C ASP A 208 21.56 -36.38 -3.36
N SER A 209 22.76 -36.16 -2.82
CA SER A 209 22.95 -36.09 -1.37
C SER A 209 22.52 -34.71 -0.88
N TRP A 210 21.20 -34.53 -0.71
CA TRP A 210 20.62 -33.34 -0.12
C TRP A 210 21.19 -33.10 1.28
N GLU A 211 22.17 -32.20 1.35
CA GLU A 211 22.70 -31.67 2.59
C GLU A 211 21.65 -30.68 3.10
N ASP A 212 20.87 -31.09 4.12
CA ASP A 212 19.78 -30.30 4.68
C ASP A 212 20.34 -28.97 5.22
N PRO A 213 20.00 -27.81 4.62
CA PRO A 213 20.48 -26.54 5.13
C PRO A 213 19.87 -26.28 6.51
N ASP A 214 20.55 -25.49 7.36
CA ASP A 214 20.11 -25.15 8.73
C ASP A 214 18.85 -24.25 8.81
N PHE A 215 17.83 -24.50 7.99
CA PHE A 215 16.49 -23.95 8.13
C PHE A 215 15.82 -24.60 9.34
N ASP A 216 15.53 -23.80 10.36
CA ASP A 216 14.63 -24.25 11.40
C ASP A 216 13.19 -24.39 10.85
N GLU A 217 12.34 -25.06 11.63
CA GLU A 217 10.95 -25.30 11.24
C GLU A 217 10.16 -23.98 11.07
N GLU A 218 10.60 -22.89 11.71
CA GLU A 218 9.94 -21.59 11.65
C GLU A 218 10.25 -20.86 10.32
N ASP A 219 11.48 -20.98 9.82
CA ASP A 219 11.85 -20.50 8.47
C ASP A 219 11.18 -21.31 7.36
N ARG A 220 11.05 -22.64 7.51
CA ARG A 220 10.29 -23.49 6.57
C ARG A 220 8.82 -23.07 6.46
N ILE A 221 8.17 -22.83 7.59
CA ILE A 221 6.77 -22.35 7.62
C ILE A 221 6.67 -20.95 7.00
N ARG A 222 7.63 -20.06 7.23
CA ARG A 222 7.63 -18.69 6.65
C ARG A 222 7.73 -18.71 5.12
N ALA A 223 8.46 -19.65 4.53
CA ALA A 223 8.52 -19.83 3.07
C ALA A 223 7.18 -20.32 2.49
N MET A 224 6.43 -21.16 3.22
CA MET A 224 5.09 -21.61 2.83
C MET A 224 4.03 -20.51 2.99
N ASP A 225 4.08 -19.71 4.06
CA ASP A 225 3.19 -18.56 4.30
C ASP A 225 3.44 -17.38 3.34
N ALA A 226 4.47 -17.44 2.49
CA ALA A 226 4.79 -16.42 1.48
C ALA A 226 3.95 -16.56 0.18
N PHE A 227 3.16 -17.63 0.03
CA PHE A 227 2.26 -17.78 -1.11
C PHE A 227 1.12 -16.74 -1.07
N PRO A 228 0.87 -15.98 -2.16
CA PRO A 228 -0.22 -15.01 -2.19
C PRO A 228 -1.58 -15.71 -2.28
N ASP A 229 -2.47 -15.42 -1.33
CA ASP A 229 -3.86 -15.89 -1.21
C ASP A 229 -4.82 -15.40 -2.34
N ARG A 230 -4.29 -15.10 -3.54
CA ARG A 230 -5.06 -14.52 -4.65
C ARG A 230 -4.85 -15.23 -5.97
N ALA A 231 -5.83 -16.03 -6.36
CA ALA A 231 -5.95 -16.56 -7.71
C ALA A 231 -6.35 -15.46 -8.73
N THR A 232 -5.34 -14.81 -9.33
CA THR A 232 -5.43 -14.14 -10.63
C THR A 232 -4.08 -14.29 -11.32
N GLY A 233 -4.04 -14.94 -12.48
CA GLY A 233 -2.79 -15.33 -13.13
C GLY A 233 -1.99 -14.20 -13.79
N VAL A 234 -0.85 -14.60 -14.37
CA VAL A 234 0.27 -13.78 -14.89
C VAL A 234 1.22 -13.31 -13.78
N ASP A 235 2.43 -13.85 -13.81
CA ASP A 235 3.49 -13.56 -12.85
C ASP A 235 3.94 -12.09 -12.90
N PRO A 236 4.08 -11.41 -11.75
CA PRO A 236 4.82 -10.16 -11.71
C PRO A 236 6.31 -10.46 -11.86
N HIS A 237 6.90 -9.98 -12.95
CA HIS A 237 8.36 -9.94 -13.11
C HIS A 237 8.99 -9.25 -11.88
N PRO A 238 10.13 -9.73 -11.34
CA PRO A 238 10.75 -9.10 -10.18
C PRO A 238 10.97 -7.60 -10.41
N PRO A 239 10.74 -6.73 -9.41
CA PRO A 239 10.99 -5.31 -9.55
C PRO A 239 12.47 -5.10 -9.84
N THR A 240 12.78 -4.40 -10.93
CA THR A 240 14.12 -3.84 -11.13
C THR A 240 14.43 -2.95 -9.92
N GLU A 241 15.61 -3.12 -9.31
CA GLU A 241 16.04 -2.26 -8.21
C GLU A 241 16.24 -0.84 -8.74
N ILE A 242 15.22 0.01 -8.57
CA ILE A 242 15.31 1.44 -8.87
C ILE A 242 16.25 2.06 -7.84
N SER A 243 17.51 2.16 -8.21
CA SER A 243 18.50 2.89 -7.43
C SER A 243 18.11 4.36 -7.39
N VAL A 244 18.24 4.99 -6.22
CA VAL A 244 17.76 6.38 -5.97
C VAL A 244 18.39 7.42 -6.93
N VAL A 245 19.52 7.09 -7.56
CA VAL A 245 20.16 7.88 -8.62
C VAL A 245 19.37 7.95 -9.93
N GLU A 246 18.47 7.01 -10.26
CA GLU A 246 17.66 7.11 -11.50
C GLU A 246 16.43 8.03 -11.36
N THR A 247 16.02 8.39 -10.14
CA THR A 247 15.00 9.42 -9.92
C THR A 247 15.54 10.84 -9.94
N LEU A 248 16.86 11.03 -9.88
CA LEU A 248 17.55 12.28 -10.16
C LEU A 248 17.96 12.32 -11.64
N GLY A 249 16.96 12.20 -12.51
CA GLY A 249 17.14 12.47 -13.93
C GLY A 249 17.62 13.91 -14.10
N GLY A 250 18.80 14.07 -14.72
CA GLY A 250 19.49 15.35 -14.91
C GLY A 250 18.82 16.29 -15.91
N ASP A 251 17.51 16.50 -15.77
CA ASP A 251 16.72 17.48 -16.51
C ASP A 251 17.11 18.88 -16.02
N LEU A 252 18.15 19.40 -16.66
CA LEU A 252 18.61 20.78 -16.51
C LEU A 252 17.58 21.72 -17.17
N MET A 253 16.98 22.59 -16.36
CA MET A 253 16.05 23.61 -16.81
C MET A 253 16.76 24.96 -16.88
N ARG A 254 16.69 25.60 -18.04
CA ARG A 254 17.23 26.93 -18.24
C ARG A 254 16.29 27.98 -17.66
N ILE A 255 16.79 28.82 -16.77
CA ILE A 255 16.02 29.87 -16.09
C ILE A 255 16.68 31.23 -16.26
N ARG A 256 15.87 32.30 -16.31
CA ARG A 256 16.34 33.68 -16.16
C ARG A 256 16.03 34.18 -14.76
N ILE A 257 17.02 34.73 -14.09
CA ILE A 257 16.92 35.29 -12.75
C ILE A 257 16.26 36.68 -12.82
N LEU A 258 15.29 36.94 -11.94
CA LEU A 258 14.53 38.21 -11.88
C LEU A 258 15.00 39.16 -10.78
N GLN A 259 15.82 38.69 -9.85
CA GLN A 259 16.30 39.48 -8.71
C GLN A 259 17.65 38.94 -8.23
N ASP A 260 18.56 39.82 -7.83
CA ASP A 260 19.86 39.46 -7.24
C ASP A 260 19.70 38.52 -6.03
N LEU A 261 20.38 37.37 -6.08
CA LEU A 261 20.45 36.43 -4.96
C LEU A 261 21.71 36.72 -4.14
N SER A 262 21.50 37.11 -2.87
CA SER A 262 22.59 37.51 -1.96
C SER A 262 23.39 36.31 -1.42
N ASP A 263 22.76 35.13 -1.34
CA ASP A 263 23.37 33.90 -0.84
C ASP A 263 23.63 32.94 -2.01
N PRO A 264 24.82 32.30 -2.10
CA PRO A 264 25.12 31.35 -3.16
C PRO A 264 24.30 30.06 -3.00
N ILE A 265 23.82 29.51 -4.12
CA ILE A 265 23.08 28.24 -4.14
C ILE A 265 24.08 27.09 -4.30
N ILE A 266 23.94 26.06 -3.47
CA ILE A 266 24.78 24.85 -3.54
C ILE A 266 24.17 23.85 -4.52
N GLY A 267 24.94 23.49 -5.55
CA GLY A 267 24.60 22.45 -6.52
C GLY A 267 24.73 21.02 -5.97
N GLU A 268 24.23 20.03 -6.70
CA GLU A 268 24.31 18.61 -6.34
C GLU A 268 25.75 18.09 -6.29
N ASP A 269 26.65 18.70 -7.05
CA ASP A 269 28.10 18.46 -7.06
C ASP A 269 28.86 19.17 -5.91
N GLY A 270 28.15 20.00 -5.13
CA GLY A 270 28.72 20.85 -4.08
C GLY A 270 29.30 22.18 -4.58
N SER A 271 29.10 22.54 -5.85
CA SER A 271 29.54 23.85 -6.38
C SER A 271 28.66 25.00 -5.90
N GLU A 272 29.27 26.13 -5.57
CA GLU A 272 28.56 27.36 -5.18
C GLU A 272 28.20 28.19 -6.42
N MET A 273 26.92 28.51 -6.58
CA MET A 273 26.37 29.28 -7.71
C MET A 273 25.92 30.67 -7.25
N ASN A 274 26.57 31.73 -7.73
CA ASN A 274 26.15 33.11 -7.53
C ASN A 274 25.32 33.58 -8.72
N LEU A 275 24.14 34.15 -8.47
CA LEU A 275 23.13 34.44 -9.49
C LEU A 275 22.63 35.90 -9.37
N ALA A 276 22.86 36.71 -10.40
CA ALA A 276 22.43 38.11 -10.44
C ALA A 276 21.19 38.34 -11.32
N GLU A 277 20.53 39.48 -11.15
CA GLU A 277 19.37 39.87 -11.95
C GLU A 277 19.71 39.91 -13.46
N GLY A 278 18.94 39.16 -14.25
CA GLY A 278 19.10 39.07 -15.70
C GLY A 278 19.96 37.90 -16.19
N ASP A 279 20.71 37.22 -15.31
CA ASP A 279 21.48 36.03 -15.66
C ASP A 279 20.58 34.90 -16.17
N VAL A 280 21.12 34.08 -17.08
CA VAL A 280 20.43 32.92 -17.66
C VAL A 280 21.24 31.66 -17.42
N GLU A 281 20.90 30.93 -16.37
CA GLU A 281 21.65 29.77 -15.88
C GLU A 281 20.88 28.46 -16.14
N SER A 282 21.62 27.34 -16.17
CA SER A 282 21.10 26.00 -16.43
C SER A 282 21.11 25.17 -15.15
N CYS A 283 20.03 25.22 -14.37
CA CYS A 283 19.95 24.58 -13.06
C CYS A 283 19.21 23.23 -13.11
N PRO A 284 19.48 22.29 -12.18
CA PRO A 284 18.65 21.10 -12.01
C PRO A 284 17.18 21.47 -11.78
N SER A 285 16.26 20.67 -12.34
CA SER A 285 14.80 20.87 -12.27
C SER A 285 14.29 21.27 -10.88
N LEU A 286 14.71 20.58 -9.82
CA LEU A 286 14.31 20.87 -8.44
C LEU A 286 14.69 22.29 -7.99
N ILE A 287 15.89 22.77 -8.34
CA ILE A 287 16.37 24.11 -7.99
C ILE A 287 15.64 25.16 -8.85
N ALA A 288 15.50 24.89 -10.15
CA ALA A 288 14.81 25.76 -11.09
C ALA A 288 13.33 25.97 -10.71
N GLU A 289 12.60 24.89 -10.45
CA GLU A 289 11.21 24.93 -9.99
C GLU A 289 11.06 25.67 -8.66
N THR A 290 11.99 25.48 -7.73
CA THR A 290 12.00 26.20 -6.44
C THR A 290 12.17 27.70 -6.63
N LEU A 291 13.11 28.14 -7.49
CA LEU A 291 13.33 29.55 -7.79
C LEU A 291 12.17 30.19 -8.56
N ILE A 292 11.53 29.44 -9.45
CA ILE A 292 10.31 29.89 -10.16
C ILE A 292 9.13 30.00 -9.18
N ALA A 293 8.93 29.02 -8.30
CA ALA A 293 7.86 29.03 -7.30
C ALA A 293 8.03 30.14 -6.25
N ALA A 294 9.29 30.49 -5.92
CA ALA A 294 9.61 31.64 -5.08
C ALA A 294 9.43 33.00 -5.79
N GLY A 295 9.21 33.02 -7.11
CA GLY A 295 9.10 34.24 -7.92
C GLY A 295 10.44 34.92 -8.22
N LEU A 296 11.56 34.24 -7.96
CA LEU A 296 12.93 34.76 -8.10
C LEU A 296 13.51 34.51 -9.50
N ALA A 297 12.92 33.59 -10.27
CA ALA A 297 13.32 33.25 -11.62
C ALA A 297 12.12 32.91 -12.53
N VAL A 298 12.34 32.86 -13.84
CA VAL A 298 11.35 32.45 -14.85
C VAL A 298 11.99 31.47 -15.83
N ALA A 299 11.26 30.45 -16.26
CA ALA A 299 11.70 29.51 -17.29
C ALA A 299 12.10 30.23 -18.58
N ALA A 300 13.32 30.00 -19.05
CA ALA A 300 13.84 30.53 -20.29
C ALA A 300 13.80 29.44 -21.39
N PRO A 301 13.56 29.80 -22.67
CA PRO A 301 13.69 28.84 -23.76
C PRO A 301 15.15 28.39 -23.90
N LEU A 302 15.32 27.13 -24.33
CA LEU A 302 16.60 26.49 -24.63
C LEU A 302 17.38 27.28 -25.69
#